data_AF-A0A6G1FYC7-F1
#
_entry.id   AF-A0A6G1FYC7-F1
#
_cell.length_a   1.000
_cell.length_b   1.000
_cell.length_c   1.000
_cell.angle_alpha   90.00
_cell.angle_beta   90.00
_cell.angle_gamma   90.00
#
_symmetry.space_group_name_H-M   'P 1'
#
loop_
_entity.id
_entity.type
_entity.pdbx_description
1 polymer ?
#
loop_
_entity_poly.entity_id
_entity_poly.type
_entity_poly.pdbx_seq_one_letter_code
_entity_poly.pdbx_strand_id
1 'polypeptide(L)'
;MLSVFAKRPLLSALLAAGSPAVFPLRSFEYTRTIEDLLERDFQKPAIFNDLDPVILVLEYLLAAASVGNIGELCYRLGGRVLSAIFTGDEQHYFIWAWIGLAIHGFGALTLYRRTKVTTLGGEYDQHHGHTVFNQFKLQARQTRLCIEIRRESLLFLAIYWFTTLLTVCHIVYGTILFSSMLFISVEDAISVIARLMGSVIVCRIVLSYELVNLQSIVKEIKKERIADITDATAEREMEERQGSK
;
A
#
# COMPACT_ATOMS: atom_id res chain seq x y z
N MET A 1 -3.33 -0.56 0.14
CA MET A 1 -3.92 -1.27 1.30
C MET A 1 -4.23 -0.31 2.43
N LEU A 2 -3.25 0.41 2.99
CA LEU A 2 -3.50 1.36 4.10
C LEU A 2 -4.51 2.47 3.77
N SER A 3 -4.44 3.06 2.58
CA SER A 3 -5.43 4.06 2.14
C SER A 3 -6.87 3.54 2.08
N VAL A 4 -7.05 2.25 1.73
CA VAL A 4 -8.36 1.64 1.48
C VAL A 4 -8.93 0.97 2.73
N PHE A 5 -8.13 0.09 3.37
CA PHE A 5 -8.55 -0.67 4.54
C PHE A 5 -8.34 0.08 5.85
N ALA A 6 -7.19 0.74 5.99
CA ALA A 6 -6.83 1.46 7.22
C ALA A 6 -7.37 2.90 7.28
N LYS A 7 -7.98 3.38 6.19
CA LYS A 7 -8.47 4.76 6.04
C LYS A 7 -7.41 5.82 6.39
N ARG A 8 -6.13 5.52 6.10
CA ARG A 8 -4.96 6.38 6.33
C ARG A 8 -4.31 6.80 5.00
N PRO A 9 -4.97 7.66 4.20
CA PRO A 9 -4.48 8.03 2.87
C PRO A 9 -3.19 8.85 2.92
N LEU A 10 -3.03 9.76 3.89
CA LEU A 10 -1.84 10.61 3.98
C LEU A 10 -0.59 9.82 4.36
N LEU A 11 -0.68 8.97 5.38
CA LEU A 11 0.44 8.07 5.73
C LEU A 11 0.78 7.15 4.54
N SER A 12 -0.24 6.58 3.87
CA SER A 12 -0.02 5.76 2.67
C SER A 12 0.68 6.53 1.55
N ALA A 13 0.36 7.81 1.36
CA ALA A 13 0.99 8.66 0.35
C ALA A 13 2.44 8.99 0.72
N LEU A 14 2.71 9.33 1.98
CA LEU A 14 4.07 9.58 2.48
C LEU A 14 4.95 8.32 2.33
N LEU A 15 4.44 7.14 2.71
CA LEU A 15 5.17 5.88 2.55
C LEU A 15 5.43 5.54 1.08
N ALA A 16 4.49 5.85 0.18
CA ALA A 16 4.67 5.68 -1.26
C ALA A 16 5.72 6.66 -1.81
N ALA A 17 5.69 7.93 -1.40
CA ALA A 17 6.67 8.93 -1.82
C ALA A 17 8.07 8.68 -1.23
N GLY A 18 8.16 8.12 -0.02
CA GLY A 18 9.41 7.76 0.65
C GLY A 18 9.99 6.41 0.21
N SER A 19 9.27 5.64 -0.60
CA SER A 19 9.70 4.35 -1.14
C SER A 19 9.53 4.32 -2.66
N PRO A 20 10.45 4.92 -3.43
CA PRO A 20 10.39 4.92 -4.89
C PRO A 20 10.48 3.51 -5.50
N ALA A 21 10.83 2.48 -4.71
CA ALA A 21 10.84 1.09 -5.15
C ALA A 21 9.42 0.52 -5.34
N VAL A 22 9.07 0.25 -6.61
CA VAL A 22 7.82 -0.42 -7.00
C VAL A 22 8.12 -1.88 -7.37
N PHE A 23 7.36 -2.83 -6.81
CA PHE A 23 7.52 -4.26 -7.13
C PHE A 23 6.47 -4.69 -8.16
N PRO A 24 6.87 -5.21 -9.34
CA PRO A 24 5.96 -5.54 -10.43
C PRO A 24 5.05 -6.75 -10.14
N LEU A 25 5.48 -7.67 -9.27
CA LEU A 25 4.78 -8.95 -9.04
C LEU A 25 3.68 -8.88 -7.95
N ARG A 26 3.70 -7.85 -7.08
CA ARG A 26 2.76 -7.78 -5.94
C ARG A 26 1.32 -7.49 -6.36
N SER A 27 1.10 -7.05 -7.60
CA SER A 27 -0.23 -6.68 -8.12
C SER A 27 -1.17 -7.87 -8.34
N PHE A 28 -0.64 -9.09 -8.48
CA PHE A 28 -1.45 -10.30 -8.68
C PHE A 28 -1.83 -11.01 -7.37
N GLU A 29 -1.08 -10.76 -6.29
CA GLU A 29 -1.20 -11.53 -5.06
C GLU A 29 -2.04 -10.82 -3.98
N TYR A 30 -2.82 -9.77 -4.29
CA TYR A 30 -3.57 -9.05 -3.25
C TYR A 30 -4.48 -9.96 -2.41
N THR A 31 -5.21 -10.87 -3.05
CA THR A 31 -6.08 -11.83 -2.36
C THR A 31 -5.28 -12.77 -1.46
N ARG A 32 -4.19 -13.34 -1.97
CA ARG A 32 -3.29 -14.22 -1.22
C ARG A 32 -2.56 -13.48 -0.11
N THR A 33 -2.14 -12.24 -0.35
CA THR A 33 -1.49 -11.39 0.66
C THR A 33 -2.47 -11.10 1.79
N ILE A 34 -3.74 -10.82 1.48
CA ILE A 34 -4.76 -10.59 2.50
C ILE A 34 -5.03 -11.88 3.31
N GLU A 35 -5.05 -13.04 2.64
CA GLU A 35 -5.19 -14.36 3.28
C GLU A 35 -3.99 -14.72 4.15
N ASP A 36 -2.76 -14.62 3.62
CA ASP A 36 -1.49 -14.82 4.33
C ASP A 36 -1.36 -13.85 5.52
N LEU A 37 -1.92 -12.64 5.40
CA LEU A 37 -1.97 -11.68 6.49
C LEU A 37 -2.94 -12.15 7.60
N LEU A 38 -4.03 -12.85 7.29
CA LEU A 38 -4.97 -13.37 8.30
C LEU A 38 -4.47 -14.64 8.99
N GLU A 39 -3.67 -15.45 8.31
CA GLU A 39 -3.12 -16.68 8.88
C GLU A 39 -2.01 -16.42 9.93
N ARG A 40 -1.43 -15.22 9.93
CA ARG A 40 -0.36 -14.85 10.86
C ARG A 40 -0.93 -14.22 12.13
N ASP A 41 -0.94 -14.97 13.22
CA ASP A 41 -1.29 -14.46 14.56
C ASP A 41 -0.09 -13.72 15.19
N PHE A 42 0.10 -12.45 14.81
CA PHE A 42 1.05 -11.57 15.49
C PHE A 42 0.36 -10.84 16.64
N GLN A 43 0.63 -11.28 17.86
CA GLN A 43 0.18 -10.58 19.06
C GLN A 43 1.13 -9.42 19.39
N LYS A 44 0.58 -8.19 19.39
CA LYS A 44 1.30 -7.00 19.82
C LYS A 44 1.58 -7.09 21.33
N PRO A 45 2.82 -6.87 21.81
CA PRO A 45 3.10 -6.88 23.24
C PRO A 45 2.33 -5.76 23.93
N ALA A 46 1.74 -6.03 25.10
CA ALA A 46 0.86 -5.11 25.82
C ALA A 46 1.50 -3.73 26.10
N ILE A 47 2.83 -3.68 26.27
CA ILE A 47 3.60 -2.45 26.50
C ILE A 47 3.42 -1.44 25.35
N PHE A 48 3.22 -1.92 24.13
CA PHE A 48 3.04 -1.03 22.98
C PHE A 48 1.65 -0.43 22.90
N ASN A 49 0.66 -0.89 23.68
CA ASN A 49 -0.69 -0.31 23.68
C ASN A 49 -0.70 1.08 24.35
N ASP A 50 0.11 1.26 25.40
CA ASP A 50 0.22 2.56 26.09
C ASP A 50 1.07 3.57 25.30
N LEU A 51 1.88 3.08 24.35
CA LEU A 51 2.74 3.89 23.48
C LEU A 51 2.09 4.27 22.15
N ASP A 52 0.83 3.88 21.93
CA ASP A 52 0.05 4.15 20.72
C ASP A 52 0.17 5.59 20.17
N PRO A 53 -0.02 6.68 20.95
CA PRO A 53 0.11 8.04 20.44
C PRO A 53 1.55 8.40 20.06
N VAL A 54 2.54 7.86 20.78
CA VAL A 54 3.97 8.09 20.51
C VAL A 54 4.36 7.38 19.21
N ILE A 55 3.91 6.15 19.02
CA ILE A 55 4.15 5.37 17.81
C ILE A 55 3.55 6.09 16.60
N LEU A 56 2.32 6.59 16.70
CA LEU A 56 1.69 7.36 15.63
C LEU A 56 2.53 8.56 15.19
N VAL A 57 3.01 9.36 16.14
CA VAL A 57 3.86 10.52 15.84
C VAL A 57 5.15 10.05 15.17
N LEU A 58 5.76 8.99 15.69
CA LEU A 58 6.99 8.42 15.14
C LEU A 58 6.81 7.92 13.71
N GLU A 59 5.69 7.26 13.37
CA GLU A 59 5.40 6.80 12.02
C GLU A 59 5.36 7.95 11.01
N TYR A 60 4.67 9.04 11.34
CA TYR A 60 4.59 10.21 10.47
C TYR A 60 5.94 10.93 10.35
N LEU A 61 6.70 11.05 11.44
CA LEU A 61 8.04 11.63 11.41
C LEU A 61 9.00 10.79 10.56
N LEU A 62 8.99 9.46 10.71
CA LEU A 62 9.81 8.54 9.92
C LEU A 62 9.42 8.58 8.44
N ALA A 63 8.11 8.59 8.13
CA ALA A 63 7.64 8.68 6.76
C ALA A 63 8.03 10.02 6.11
N ALA A 64 7.86 11.14 6.82
CA ALA A 64 8.28 12.46 6.35
C ALA A 64 9.80 12.57 6.18
N ALA A 65 10.58 12.03 7.11
CA ALA A 65 12.03 11.96 7.03
C ALA A 65 12.48 11.15 5.81
N SER A 66 11.84 10.00 5.53
CA SER A 66 12.11 9.21 4.34
C SER A 66 11.84 10.00 3.06
N VAL A 67 10.70 10.71 2.96
CA VAL A 67 10.38 11.58 1.81
C VAL A 67 11.42 12.70 1.65
N GLY A 68 11.78 13.37 2.74
CA GLY A 68 12.79 14.43 2.74
C GLY A 68 14.16 13.90 2.28
N ASN A 69 14.56 12.71 2.73
CA ASN A 69 15.80 12.06 2.30
C ASN A 69 15.79 11.73 0.80
N ILE A 70 14.67 11.22 0.26
CA ILE A 70 14.53 10.99 -1.19
C ILE A 70 14.60 12.30 -1.96
N GLY A 71 13.87 13.33 -1.53
CA GLY A 71 13.88 14.65 -2.20
C GLY A 71 15.26 15.30 -2.20
N GLU A 72 15.98 15.21 -1.09
CA GLU A 72 17.36 15.71 -0.98
C GLU A 72 18.33 14.93 -1.89
N LEU A 73 18.18 13.61 -1.98
CA LEU A 73 18.98 12.78 -2.88
C LEU A 73 18.72 13.13 -4.34
N CYS A 74 17.45 13.29 -4.74
CA CYS A 74 17.09 13.71 -6.09
C CYS A 74 17.70 15.08 -6.43
N TYR A 75 17.66 16.03 -5.49
CA TYR A 75 18.28 17.34 -5.64
C TYR A 75 19.81 17.23 -5.82
N ARG A 76 20.48 16.44 -4.98
CA ARG A 76 21.94 16.24 -5.09
C ARG A 76 22.34 15.53 -6.37
N LEU A 77 21.59 14.51 -6.79
CA LEU A 77 21.86 13.79 -8.04
C LEU A 77 21.65 14.69 -9.25
N GLY A 78 20.57 15.47 -9.26
CA GLY A 78 20.28 16.45 -10.31
C GLY A 78 21.39 17.47 -10.48
N GLY A 79 21.83 18.10 -9.39
CA GLY A 79 22.81 19.19 -9.45
C GLY A 79 24.29 18.76 -9.50
N ARG A 80 24.62 17.47 -9.28
CA ARG A 80 26.03 17.02 -9.16
C ARG A 80 26.43 15.92 -10.13
N VAL A 81 25.48 15.22 -10.76
CA VAL A 81 25.76 14.10 -11.65
C VAL A 81 25.44 14.49 -13.09
N LEU A 82 26.41 14.35 -13.97
CA LEU A 82 26.18 14.50 -15.40
C LEU A 82 25.50 13.24 -15.94
N SER A 83 24.43 13.38 -16.71
CA SER A 83 23.82 12.26 -17.43
C SER A 83 24.27 12.24 -18.88
N ALA A 84 24.59 11.06 -19.40
CA ALA A 84 24.89 10.84 -20.81
C ALA A 84 23.68 11.07 -21.73
N ILE A 85 22.46 10.85 -21.21
CA ILE A 85 21.21 10.87 -21.98
C ILE A 85 20.43 12.16 -21.73
N PHE A 86 20.36 12.58 -20.47
CA PHE A 86 19.53 13.70 -20.03
C PHE A 86 20.41 14.91 -19.72
N THR A 87 20.96 15.52 -20.77
CA THR A 87 21.89 16.64 -20.63
C THR A 87 21.15 17.92 -20.26
N GLY A 88 21.52 18.54 -19.13
CA GLY A 88 21.02 19.84 -18.72
C GLY A 88 19.61 19.86 -18.09
N ASP A 89 19.02 18.70 -17.78
CA ASP A 89 17.74 18.62 -17.06
C ASP A 89 17.86 17.82 -15.76
N GLU A 90 17.82 18.55 -14.64
CA GLU A 90 17.95 18.00 -13.28
C GLU A 90 16.64 17.35 -12.78
N GLN A 91 15.51 17.56 -13.46
CA GLN A 91 14.17 17.18 -12.97
C GLN A 91 13.91 15.68 -13.07
N HIS A 92 14.69 14.97 -13.87
CA HIS A 92 14.44 13.56 -14.18
C HIS A 92 14.51 12.65 -12.94
N TYR A 93 15.36 12.99 -11.96
CA TYR A 93 15.43 12.27 -10.69
C TYR A 93 14.18 12.45 -9.82
N PHE A 94 13.56 13.63 -9.87
CA PHE A 94 12.29 13.90 -9.18
C PHE A 94 11.14 13.17 -9.85
N ILE A 95 11.07 13.24 -11.18
CA ILE A 95 10.04 12.53 -11.97
C ILE A 95 10.12 11.03 -11.68
N TRP A 96 11.33 10.45 -11.74
CA TRP A 96 11.54 9.04 -11.43
C TRP A 96 11.14 8.68 -9.99
N ALA A 97 11.48 9.52 -9.01
CA ALA A 97 11.19 9.21 -7.62
C ALA A 97 9.68 9.27 -7.32
N TRP A 98 8.96 10.21 -7.93
CA TRP A 98 7.58 10.53 -7.53
C TRP A 98 6.51 9.97 -8.48
N ILE A 99 6.87 9.50 -9.66
CA ILE A 99 5.94 8.71 -10.50
C ILE A 99 5.48 7.42 -9.77
N GLY A 100 6.30 6.89 -8.85
CA GLY A 100 5.93 5.80 -7.94
C GLY A 100 4.68 6.12 -7.11
N LEU A 101 4.49 7.37 -6.70
CA LEU A 101 3.29 7.81 -5.97
C LEU A 101 2.03 7.64 -6.83
N ALA A 102 2.11 7.99 -8.12
CA ALA A 102 1.00 7.81 -9.05
C ALA A 102 0.69 6.31 -9.25
N ILE A 103 1.71 5.47 -9.41
CA ILE A 103 1.54 4.00 -9.51
C ILE A 103 0.83 3.45 -8.26
N HIS A 104 1.27 3.85 -7.07
CA HIS A 104 0.62 3.47 -5.82
C HIS A 104 -0.81 3.99 -5.71
N GLY A 105 -1.10 5.18 -6.24
CA GLY A 105 -2.44 5.74 -6.35
C GLY A 105 -3.36 4.88 -7.23
N PHE A 106 -2.91 4.49 -8.43
CA PHE A 106 -3.68 3.58 -9.30
C PHE A 106 -3.84 2.19 -8.68
N GLY A 107 -2.83 1.67 -8.00
CA GLY A 107 -2.92 0.43 -7.23
C GLY A 107 -3.95 0.51 -6.10
N ALA A 108 -4.00 1.63 -5.38
CA ALA A 108 -5.01 1.89 -4.35
C ALA A 108 -6.43 2.00 -4.95
N LEU A 109 -6.56 2.68 -6.09
CA LEU A 109 -7.83 2.79 -6.82
C LEU A 109 -8.33 1.43 -7.30
N THR A 110 -7.44 0.59 -7.82
CA THR A 110 -7.73 -0.79 -8.23
C THR A 110 -8.26 -1.61 -7.05
N LEU A 111 -7.61 -1.49 -5.89
CA LEU A 111 -8.03 -2.17 -4.66
C LEU A 111 -9.38 -1.63 -4.14
N TYR A 112 -9.58 -0.32 -4.17
CA TYR A 112 -10.83 0.33 -3.77
C TYR A 112 -12.02 -0.14 -4.63
N ARG A 113 -11.81 -0.32 -5.94
CA ARG A 113 -12.85 -0.85 -6.83
C ARG A 113 -13.15 -2.33 -6.58
N ARG A 114 -12.16 -3.12 -6.15
CA ARG A 114 -12.29 -4.57 -5.91
C ARG A 114 -12.86 -4.91 -4.53
N THR A 115 -12.76 -3.99 -3.56
CA THR A 115 -13.08 -4.28 -2.16
C THR A 115 -14.15 -3.35 -1.62
N LYS A 116 -15.13 -3.93 -0.92
CA LYS A 116 -16.09 -3.18 -0.11
C LYS A 116 -15.75 -3.44 1.36
N VAL A 117 -15.42 -2.38 2.08
CA VAL A 117 -15.07 -2.46 3.50
C VAL A 117 -16.28 -2.04 4.32
N THR A 118 -16.81 -2.95 5.13
CA THR A 118 -17.95 -2.69 6.03
C THR A 118 -17.46 -2.78 7.48
N THR A 119 -17.81 -1.79 8.29
CA THR A 119 -17.47 -1.77 9.72
C THR A 119 -18.60 -2.41 10.53
N LEU A 120 -18.29 -3.49 11.26
CA LEU A 120 -19.24 -4.21 12.12
C LEU A 120 -19.22 -3.59 13.52
N GLY A 121 -20.35 -3.01 13.96
CA GLY A 121 -20.56 -2.57 15.34
C GLY A 121 -20.60 -1.05 15.60
N GLY A 122 -21.02 -0.24 14.64
CA GLY A 122 -21.31 1.18 14.86
C GLY A 122 -22.80 1.47 14.71
N GLU A 123 -23.56 1.37 15.79
CA GLU A 123 -24.85 2.06 15.91
C GLU A 123 -24.54 3.56 16.09
N TYR A 124 -25.02 4.40 15.17
CA TYR A 124 -24.90 5.87 15.20
C TYR A 124 -23.49 6.48 15.35
N ASP A 125 -22.87 6.86 14.23
CA ASP A 125 -22.28 8.21 14.18
C ASP A 125 -22.31 8.77 12.76
N GLN A 126 -23.48 9.31 12.41
CA GLN A 126 -23.75 10.03 11.17
C GLN A 126 -23.27 11.49 11.31
N HIS A 127 -22.09 11.75 11.88
CA HIS A 127 -21.47 13.07 11.84
C HIS A 127 -20.65 13.22 10.55
N HIS A 128 -21.28 13.83 9.55
CA HIS A 128 -20.73 14.26 8.25
C HIS A 128 -19.57 15.28 8.32
N GLY A 129 -18.92 15.46 9.49
CA GLY A 129 -17.99 16.57 9.75
C GLY A 129 -16.50 16.23 9.91
N HIS A 130 -16.10 14.97 10.12
CA HIS A 130 -14.72 14.67 10.55
C HIS A 130 -13.98 13.58 9.76
N THR A 131 -14.32 13.40 8.48
CA THR A 131 -13.65 12.43 7.58
C THR A 131 -12.13 12.62 7.50
N VAL A 132 -11.64 13.85 7.65
CA VAL A 132 -10.21 14.18 7.51
C VAL A 132 -9.38 13.83 8.76
N PHE A 133 -9.98 13.80 9.95
CA PHE A 133 -9.26 13.54 11.21
C PHE A 133 -9.18 12.05 11.58
N ASN A 134 -9.95 11.21 10.90
CA ASN A 134 -9.90 9.76 11.11
C ASN A 134 -8.54 9.14 10.72
N GLN A 135 -7.73 9.82 9.90
CA GLN A 135 -6.37 9.37 9.57
C GLN A 135 -5.36 9.45 10.73
N PHE A 136 -5.70 10.19 11.79
CA PHE A 136 -4.87 10.36 12.99
C PHE A 136 -5.38 9.56 14.19
N LYS A 137 -6.43 8.73 14.03
CA LYS A 137 -6.88 7.82 15.09
C LYS A 137 -6.26 6.45 14.91
N LEU A 138 -5.63 5.90 15.96
CA LEU A 138 -5.03 4.56 15.89
C LEU A 138 -6.13 3.51 15.67
N GLN A 139 -5.96 2.70 14.63
CA GLN A 139 -7.01 1.82 14.13
C GLN A 139 -7.34 0.68 15.13
N ALA A 140 -6.35 0.28 15.94
CA ALA A 140 -6.43 -0.77 16.97
C ALA A 140 -7.66 -0.69 17.88
N ARG A 141 -8.23 0.52 18.02
CA ARG A 141 -9.24 0.81 19.03
C ARG A 141 -10.68 0.89 18.52
N GLN A 142 -10.94 0.90 17.20
CA GLN A 142 -12.20 1.52 16.75
C GLN A 142 -13.25 0.67 16.02
N THR A 143 -13.00 -0.45 15.34
CA THR A 143 -14.14 -1.21 14.75
C THR A 143 -13.73 -2.52 14.11
N ARG A 144 -14.47 -3.60 14.36
CA ARG A 144 -14.28 -4.88 13.65
C ARG A 144 -14.56 -4.68 12.16
N LEU A 145 -13.64 -5.10 11.29
CA LEU A 145 -13.76 -4.93 9.84
C LEU A 145 -14.23 -6.21 9.16
N CYS A 146 -15.20 -6.08 8.25
CA CYS A 146 -15.60 -7.10 7.28
C CYS A 146 -15.21 -6.64 5.88
N ILE A 147 -14.41 -7.46 5.19
CA ILE A 147 -13.92 -7.16 3.83
C ILE A 147 -14.67 -8.05 2.85
N GLU A 148 -15.40 -7.43 1.93
CA GLU A 148 -16.09 -8.12 0.84
C GLU A 148 -15.31 -7.93 -0.46
N ILE A 149 -14.92 -9.03 -1.11
CA ILE A 149 -14.21 -9.02 -2.40
C ILE A 149 -15.23 -9.15 -3.52
N ARG A 150 -15.36 -8.10 -4.35
CA ARG A 150 -16.32 -8.01 -5.46
C ARG A 150 -15.81 -8.62 -6.76
N ARG A 151 -16.75 -8.97 -7.64
CA ARG A 151 -16.48 -9.41 -9.02
C ARG A 151 -15.67 -8.40 -9.85
N GLU A 152 -14.82 -8.92 -10.73
CA GLU A 152 -13.95 -8.11 -11.58
C GLU A 152 -14.76 -7.36 -12.65
N SER A 153 -14.51 -6.06 -12.77
CA SER A 153 -15.10 -5.20 -13.81
C SER A 153 -14.10 -4.92 -14.93
N LEU A 154 -14.57 -4.58 -16.13
CA LEU A 154 -13.68 -4.19 -17.23
C LEU A 154 -12.82 -2.95 -16.88
N LEU A 155 -13.38 -2.03 -16.11
CA LEU A 155 -12.64 -0.86 -15.61
C LEU A 155 -11.55 -1.28 -14.63
N PHE A 156 -11.83 -2.23 -13.73
CA PHE A 156 -10.80 -2.82 -12.87
C PHE A 156 -9.67 -3.41 -13.71
N LEU A 157 -10.01 -4.19 -14.75
CA LEU A 157 -9.02 -4.79 -15.64
C LEU A 157 -8.19 -3.73 -16.39
N ALA A 158 -8.82 -2.66 -16.88
CA ALA A 158 -8.12 -1.59 -17.58
C ALA A 158 -7.12 -0.83 -16.67
N ILE A 159 -7.55 -0.41 -15.47
CA ILE A 159 -6.66 0.27 -14.50
C ILE A 159 -5.54 -0.67 -14.07
N TYR A 160 -5.85 -1.95 -13.91
CA TYR A 160 -4.87 -2.97 -13.57
C TYR A 160 -3.76 -3.08 -14.63
N TRP A 161 -4.12 -3.30 -15.90
CA TRP A 161 -3.15 -3.36 -17.01
C TRP A 161 -2.32 -2.10 -17.09
N PHE A 162 -2.96 -0.94 -16.95
CA PHE A 162 -2.28 0.35 -16.94
C PHE A 162 -1.26 0.47 -15.78
N THR A 163 -1.63 0.07 -14.56
CA THR A 163 -0.74 0.11 -13.39
C THR A 163 0.48 -0.80 -13.58
N THR A 164 0.27 -1.99 -14.13
CA THR A 164 1.35 -2.94 -14.44
C THR A 164 2.29 -2.39 -15.51
N LEU A 165 1.74 -1.84 -16.60
CA LEU A 165 2.55 -1.21 -17.64
C LEU A 165 3.35 -0.03 -17.08
N LEU A 166 2.71 0.84 -16.30
CA LEU A 166 3.36 2.00 -15.68
C LEU A 166 4.49 1.57 -14.72
N THR A 167 4.31 0.46 -14.01
CA THR A 167 5.37 -0.13 -13.16
C THR A 167 6.57 -0.59 -13.98
N VAL A 168 6.33 -1.29 -15.09
CA VAL A 168 7.42 -1.71 -16.00
C VAL A 168 8.14 -0.50 -16.58
N CYS A 169 7.38 0.49 -17.08
CA CYS A 169 7.95 1.73 -17.60
C CYS A 169 8.77 2.47 -16.54
N HIS A 170 8.32 2.51 -15.27
CA HIS A 170 9.06 3.13 -14.18
C HIS A 170 10.40 2.43 -13.88
N ILE A 171 10.42 1.09 -13.88
CA ILE A 171 11.65 0.31 -13.68
C ILE A 171 12.61 0.53 -14.84
N VAL A 172 12.12 0.50 -16.08
CA VAL A 172 12.94 0.75 -17.28
C VAL A 172 13.48 2.18 -17.26
N TYR A 173 12.64 3.17 -16.96
CA TYR A 173 13.04 4.58 -16.86
C TYR A 173 14.10 4.79 -15.78
N GLY A 174 13.92 4.20 -14.60
CA GLY A 174 14.92 4.22 -13.54
C GLY A 174 16.23 3.60 -13.96
N THR A 175 16.19 2.42 -14.60
CA THR A 175 17.38 1.74 -15.11
C THR A 175 18.15 2.64 -16.07
N ILE A 176 17.47 3.23 -17.07
CA ILE A 176 18.08 4.14 -18.04
C ILE A 176 18.67 5.37 -17.33
N LEU A 177 17.93 5.96 -16.40
CA LEU A 177 18.35 7.15 -15.65
C LEU A 177 19.63 6.87 -14.85
N PHE A 178 19.65 5.82 -14.02
CA PHE A 178 20.82 5.48 -13.20
C PHE A 178 22.00 4.94 -14.02
N SER A 179 21.76 4.19 -15.11
CA SER A 179 22.84 3.71 -15.98
C SER A 179 23.49 4.83 -16.79
N SER A 180 22.80 5.95 -16.98
CA SER A 180 23.30 7.11 -17.72
C SER A 180 24.17 8.05 -16.89
N MET A 181 24.31 7.83 -15.58
CA MET A 181 25.11 8.68 -14.70
C MET A 181 26.61 8.59 -15.04
N LEU A 182 27.24 9.74 -15.27
CA LEU A 182 28.66 9.91 -15.54
C LEU A 182 29.33 10.63 -14.36
N PHE A 183 30.61 10.30 -14.11
CA PHE A 183 31.48 10.97 -13.13
C PHE A 183 31.02 10.91 -11.66
N ILE A 184 30.33 9.84 -11.26
CA ILE A 184 30.07 9.55 -9.85
C ILE A 184 31.18 8.64 -9.27
N SER A 185 31.74 9.00 -8.13
CA SER A 185 32.64 8.12 -7.39
C SER A 185 31.88 6.89 -6.90
N VAL A 186 32.54 5.72 -6.84
CA VAL A 186 31.94 4.48 -6.31
C VAL A 186 31.49 4.68 -4.86
N GLU A 187 32.25 5.43 -4.07
CA GLU A 187 31.91 5.74 -2.67
C GLU A 187 30.62 6.56 -2.57
N ASP A 188 30.47 7.57 -3.42
CA ASP A 188 29.26 8.39 -3.49
C ASP A 188 28.06 7.57 -3.97
N ALA A 189 28.27 6.69 -4.95
CA ALA A 189 27.23 5.80 -5.46
C ALA A 189 26.72 4.84 -4.38
N ILE A 190 27.63 4.20 -3.62
CA ILE A 190 27.27 3.34 -2.49
C ILE A 190 26.50 4.13 -1.43
N SER A 191 26.93 5.35 -1.12
CA SER A 191 26.24 6.23 -0.16
C SER A 191 24.81 6.56 -0.61
N VAL A 192 24.63 6.90 -1.89
CA VAL A 192 23.30 7.15 -2.49
C VAL A 192 22.42 5.90 -2.38
N ILE A 193 22.93 4.74 -2.80
CA ILE A 193 22.20 3.46 -2.74
C ILE A 193 21.79 3.13 -1.30
N ALA A 194 22.72 3.26 -0.34
CA ALA A 194 22.46 2.98 1.06
C ALA A 194 21.37 3.90 1.62
N ARG A 195 21.37 5.18 1.27
CA ARG A 195 20.34 6.14 1.70
C ARG A 195 18.98 5.86 1.04
N LEU A 196 18.94 5.50 -0.24
CA LEU A 196 17.71 5.08 -0.92
C LEU A 196 17.13 3.81 -0.26
N MET A 197 17.97 2.81 -0.01
CA MET A 197 17.59 1.59 0.68
C MET A 197 17.11 1.86 2.11
N GLY A 198 17.79 2.75 2.83
CA GLY A 198 17.39 3.17 4.18
C GLY A 198 15.97 3.73 4.22
N SER A 199 15.64 4.69 3.33
CA SER A 199 14.28 5.22 3.21
C SER A 199 13.25 4.13 2.90
N VAL A 200 13.56 3.21 1.97
CA VAL A 200 12.67 2.10 1.63
C VAL A 200 12.47 1.17 2.82
N ILE A 201 13.53 0.77 3.53
CA ILE A 201 13.46 -0.12 4.70
C ILE A 201 12.60 0.52 5.80
N VAL A 202 12.84 1.80 6.12
CA VAL A 202 12.03 2.53 7.11
C VAL A 202 10.55 2.55 6.71
N CYS A 203 10.24 2.89 5.45
CA CYS A 203 8.87 2.87 4.95
C CYS A 203 8.24 1.47 5.02
N ARG A 204 9.02 0.42 4.76
CA ARG A 204 8.57 -0.99 4.82
C ARG A 204 8.32 -1.44 6.25
N ILE A 205 9.13 -1.01 7.22
CA ILE A 205 8.91 -1.29 8.64
C ILE A 205 7.59 -0.64 9.09
N VAL A 206 7.38 0.65 8.81
CA VAL A 206 6.14 1.36 9.16
C VAL A 206 4.93 0.70 8.50
N LEU A 207 5.01 0.40 7.20
CA LEU A 207 3.96 -0.31 6.48
C LEU A 207 3.65 -1.67 7.11
N SER A 208 4.68 -2.43 7.49
CA SER A 208 4.49 -3.78 8.05
C SER A 208 3.86 -3.71 9.43
N TYR A 209 4.27 -2.75 10.26
CA TYR A 209 3.65 -2.48 11.56
C TYR A 209 2.15 -2.16 11.42
N GLU A 210 1.79 -1.26 10.50
CA GLU A 210 0.39 -0.89 10.27
C GLU A 210 -0.44 -2.03 9.66
N LEU A 211 0.17 -2.88 8.84
CA LEU A 211 -0.50 -4.08 8.32
C LEU A 211 -0.78 -5.09 9.44
N VAL A 212 0.15 -5.28 10.39
CA VAL A 212 -0.08 -6.13 11.57
C VAL A 212 -1.19 -5.57 12.44
N ASN A 213 -1.20 -4.25 12.65
CA ASN A 213 -2.28 -3.58 13.36
C ASN A 213 -3.64 -3.80 12.68
N LEU A 214 -3.69 -3.67 11.35
CA LEU A 214 -4.90 -3.92 10.56
C LEU A 214 -5.40 -5.37 10.71
N GLN A 215 -4.50 -6.36 10.70
CA GLN A 215 -4.85 -7.77 10.87
C GLN A 215 -5.62 -8.03 12.16
N SER A 216 -5.17 -7.47 13.28
CA SER A 216 -5.80 -7.68 14.60
C SER A 216 -7.26 -7.23 14.68
N ILE A 217 -7.73 -6.46 13.68
CA ILE A 217 -9.05 -5.84 13.65
C ILE A 217 -9.96 -6.48 12.58
N VAL A 218 -9.39 -7.14 11.58
CA VAL A 218 -10.16 -7.83 10.52
C VAL A 218 -10.72 -9.12 11.09
N LYS A 219 -12.06 -9.24 11.13
CA LYS A 219 -12.75 -10.40 11.71
C LYS A 219 -13.21 -11.41 10.66
N GLU A 220 -13.60 -10.94 9.48
CA GLU A 220 -14.20 -11.79 8.45
C GLU A 220 -13.91 -11.27 7.04
N ILE A 221 -13.64 -12.20 6.12
CA ILE A 221 -13.55 -11.93 4.68
C ILE A 221 -14.65 -12.71 3.96
N LYS A 222 -15.59 -11.99 3.36
CA LYS A 222 -16.62 -12.59 2.51
C LYS A 222 -16.16 -12.56 1.06
N LYS A 223 -16.03 -13.73 0.44
CA LYS A 223 -15.82 -13.87 -1.01
C LYS A 223 -17.17 -14.15 -1.67
N GLU A 224 -17.58 -13.28 -2.59
CA GLU A 224 -18.85 -13.38 -3.33
C GLU A 224 -19.00 -14.77 -4.02
N ARG A 225 -17.89 -15.40 -4.45
CA ARG A 225 -17.89 -16.70 -5.14
C ARG A 225 -18.17 -17.92 -4.25
N ILE A 226 -17.91 -17.85 -2.93
CA ILE A 226 -18.14 -18.99 -2.03
C ILE A 226 -19.59 -18.97 -1.55
N ALA A 227 -20.15 -17.80 -1.24
CA ALA A 227 -21.52 -17.67 -0.77
C ALA A 227 -22.54 -18.21 -1.80
N ASP A 228 -22.43 -17.82 -3.07
CA ASP A 228 -23.37 -18.25 -4.11
C ASP A 228 -23.28 -19.77 -4.42
N ILE A 229 -22.09 -20.37 -4.32
CA ILE A 229 -21.92 -21.81 -4.56
C ILE A 229 -22.38 -22.61 -3.34
N THR A 230 -22.07 -22.16 -2.11
CA THR A 230 -22.49 -22.84 -0.89
C THR A 230 -23.99 -22.76 -0.69
N ASP A 231 -24.63 -21.62 -0.96
CA ASP A 231 -26.09 -21.49 -0.91
C ASP A 231 -26.75 -22.34 -2.01
N ALA A 232 -26.24 -22.31 -3.25
CA ALA A 232 -26.78 -23.16 -4.33
C ALA A 232 -26.55 -24.66 -4.11
N THR A 233 -25.48 -25.06 -3.41
CA THR A 233 -25.22 -26.47 -3.06
C THR A 233 -26.11 -26.91 -1.90
N ALA A 234 -26.31 -26.06 -0.90
CA ALA A 234 -27.22 -26.31 0.22
C ALA A 234 -28.69 -26.40 -0.21
N GLU A 235 -29.12 -25.57 -1.16
CA GLU A 235 -30.46 -25.66 -1.76
C GLU A 235 -30.66 -26.98 -2.53
N ARG A 236 -29.67 -27.40 -3.33
CA ARG A 236 -29.72 -28.70 -4.05
C ARG A 236 -29.77 -29.90 -3.11
N GLU A 237 -29.00 -29.89 -2.02
CA GLU A 237 -29.04 -30.96 -1.02
C GLU A 237 -30.38 -31.00 -0.26
N MET A 238 -31.05 -29.86 -0.08
CA MET A 238 -32.39 -29.80 0.52
C MET A 238 -33.47 -30.31 -0.45
N GLU A 239 -33.37 -30.01 -1.75
CA GLU A 239 -34.27 -30.52 -2.78
C GLU A 239 -34.14 -32.05 -2.96
N GLU A 240 -32.90 -32.58 -2.97
CA GLU A 240 -32.67 -34.03 -3.06
C GLU A 240 -33.24 -34.81 -1.85
N ARG A 241 -33.20 -34.21 -0.66
CA ARG A 241 -33.80 -34.80 0.55
C ARG A 241 -35.33 -34.75 0.56
N GLN A 242 -35.95 -33.79 -0.13
CA GLN A 242 -37.41 -33.69 -0.25
C GLN A 242 -37.97 -34.56 -1.38
N GLY A 243 -37.18 -34.85 -2.43
CA GLY A 243 -37.59 -35.72 -3.54
C GLY A 243 -37.47 -37.24 -3.28
N SER A 244 -36.94 -37.67 -2.13
CA SER A 244 -36.71 -39.08 -1.78
C SER A 244 -37.73 -39.66 -0.76
N LYS A 245 -38.86 -38.99 -0.54
CA LYS A 245 -39.99 -39.49 0.26
C LYS A 245 -41.20 -39.77 -0.62
#